data_AF-A0AAJ1UGE1-F1
#
_entry.id   AF-A0AAJ1UGE1-F1
#
_cell.length_a   1.000
_cell.length_b   1.000
_cell.length_c   1.000
_cell.angle_alpha   90.00
_cell.angle_beta   90.00
_cell.angle_gamma   90.00
#
_symmetry.space_group_name_H-M   'P 1'
#
loop_
_entity.id
_entity.type
_entity.pdbx_description
1 polymer ?
#
loop_
_entity_poly.entity_id
_entity_poly.type
_entity_poly.pdbx_seq_one_letter_code
_entity_poly.pdbx_strand_id
1 'polypeptide(L)'
;MDWIIVIHILCVMGWVTSVFAVPRALIYWKREYAKTGEFGPTGDLTIRLYRFSAMLAVIGVITGLYLAWALWGFAPWTHIKIALVTVLAVHYVWTGRLVLRARRGEFREGDLFLRIFNEVSVFLVIAILWAVVFKPFT
;
A
#
# COMPACT_ATOMS: atom_id res chain seq x y z
N MET A 1 17.78 -5.90 18.30
CA MET A 1 16.56 -5.23 17.79
C MET A 1 16.76 -4.65 16.39
N ASP A 2 17.97 -4.25 16.02
CA ASP A 2 18.25 -3.59 14.73
C ASP A 2 17.87 -4.42 13.51
N TRP A 3 18.04 -5.74 13.57
CA TRP A 3 17.59 -6.65 12.50
C TRP A 3 16.07 -6.60 12.24
N ILE A 4 15.26 -6.39 13.29
CA ILE A 4 13.80 -6.24 13.14
C ILE A 4 13.48 -4.90 12.47
N ILE A 5 14.25 -3.85 12.76
CA ILE A 5 14.14 -2.56 12.07
C ILE A 5 14.47 -2.73 10.58
N VAL A 6 15.54 -3.46 10.24
CA VAL A 6 15.90 -3.75 8.84
C VAL A 6 14.77 -4.48 8.12
N ILE A 7 14.23 -5.54 8.72
CA ILE A 7 13.10 -6.30 8.16
C ILE A 7 11.86 -5.40 8.01
N HIS A 8 11.54 -4.61 9.02
CA HIS A 8 10.41 -3.68 9.00
C HIS A 8 10.53 -2.68 7.85
N ILE A 9 11.68 -2.02 7.73
CA ILE A 9 11.92 -1.01 6.68
C ILE A 9 11.83 -1.66 5.29
N LEU A 10 12.46 -2.84 5.09
CA LEU A 10 12.36 -3.59 3.84
C LEU A 10 10.91 -3.88 3.45
N CYS A 11 10.11 -4.37 4.41
CA CYS A 11 8.72 -4.69 4.20
C CYS A 11 7.87 -3.45 3.89
N VAL A 12 8.10 -2.34 4.58
CA VAL A 12 7.41 -1.07 4.34
C VAL A 12 7.75 -0.52 2.95
N MET A 13 9.03 -0.51 2.56
CA MET A 13 9.44 -0.05 1.23
C MET A 13 8.78 -0.89 0.12
N GLY A 14 8.81 -2.21 0.25
CA GLY A 14 8.16 -3.09 -0.71
C GLY A 14 6.64 -2.92 -0.74
N TRP A 15 6.01 -2.66 0.41
CA TRP A 15 4.58 -2.39 0.47
C TRP A 15 4.20 -1.07 -0.22
N VAL A 16 4.87 0.02 0.13
CA VAL A 16 4.62 1.36 -0.41
C VAL A 16 4.81 1.39 -1.93
N THR A 17 5.76 0.61 -2.45
CA THR A 17 5.98 0.47 -3.90
C THR A 17 4.71 0.02 -4.62
N SER A 18 4.02 -1.00 -4.10
CA SER A 18 2.77 -1.50 -4.69
C SER A 18 1.60 -0.56 -4.46
N VAL A 19 1.52 0.07 -3.29
CA VAL A 19 0.49 1.10 -2.99
C VAL A 19 0.46 2.16 -4.10
N PHE A 20 1.63 2.61 -4.57
CA PHE A 20 1.73 3.59 -5.65
C PHE A 20 1.66 3.01 -7.06
N ALA A 21 2.24 1.83 -7.27
CA ALA A 21 2.34 1.24 -8.60
C ALA A 21 1.02 0.64 -9.08
N VAL A 22 0.26 -0.05 -8.22
CA VAL A 22 -0.92 -0.84 -8.62
C VAL A 22 -2.06 0.02 -9.18
N PRO A 23 -2.46 1.16 -8.58
CA PRO A 23 -3.52 2.00 -9.15
C PRO A 23 -3.17 2.49 -10.57
N ARG A 24 -1.90 2.80 -10.83
CA ARG A 24 -1.42 3.20 -12.16
C ARG A 24 -1.37 2.00 -13.11
N ALA A 25 -0.90 0.85 -12.64
CA ALA A 25 -0.89 -0.38 -13.42
C ALA A 25 -2.29 -0.80 -13.86
N LEU A 26 -3.33 -0.56 -13.04
CA LEU A 26 -4.73 -0.77 -13.42
C LEU A 26 -5.17 0.09 -14.62
N ILE A 27 -4.67 1.32 -14.75
CA ILE A 27 -4.95 2.18 -15.92
C ILE A 27 -4.33 1.56 -17.17
N TYR A 28 -3.07 1.12 -17.09
CA TYR A 28 -2.40 0.48 -18.23
C TYR A 28 -3.05 -0.84 -18.61
N TRP A 29 -3.42 -1.65 -17.61
CA TRP A 29 -4.13 -2.90 -17.83
C TRP A 29 -5.50 -2.69 -18.46
N LYS A 30 -6.26 -1.67 -18.04
CA LYS A 30 -7.52 -1.28 -18.69
C LYS A 30 -7.33 -0.97 -20.17
N ARG A 31 -6.28 -0.21 -20.51
CA ARG A 31 -5.97 0.19 -21.89
C ARG A 31 -5.52 -0.99 -22.74
N GLU A 32 -4.76 -1.93 -22.16
CA GLU A 32 -4.37 -3.18 -22.81
C GLU A 32 -5.60 -4.04 -23.08
N TYR A 33 -6.43 -4.28 -22.06
CA TYR A 33 -7.66 -5.06 -22.18
C TYR A 33 -8.62 -4.48 -23.23
N ALA A 34 -8.75 -3.15 -23.30
CA ALA A 34 -9.56 -2.49 -24.32
C ALA A 34 -9.06 -2.71 -25.76
N LYS A 35 -7.77 -3.02 -25.95
CA LYS A 35 -7.17 -3.29 -27.27
C LYS A 35 -7.17 -4.77 -27.63
N THR A 36 -6.84 -5.64 -26.68
CA THR A 36 -6.66 -7.07 -26.93
C THR A 36 -7.90 -7.89 -26.62
N GLY A 37 -8.79 -7.40 -25.74
CA GLY A 37 -9.88 -8.19 -25.16
C GLY A 37 -9.41 -9.27 -24.19
N GLU A 38 -8.10 -9.31 -23.89
CA GLU A 38 -7.47 -10.35 -23.10
C GLU A 38 -6.84 -9.79 -21.83
N PHE A 39 -6.62 -10.66 -20.86
CA PHE A 39 -6.03 -10.33 -19.57
C PHE A 39 -4.63 -9.69 -19.69
N GLY A 40 -3.79 -10.21 -20.61
CA GLY A 40 -2.48 -9.63 -20.97
C GLY A 40 -1.40 -9.71 -19.87
N PRO A 41 -0.13 -9.46 -20.24
CA PRO A 41 1.00 -9.42 -19.31
C PRO A 41 0.89 -8.32 -18.24
N THR A 42 0.27 -7.17 -18.51
CA THR A 42 0.12 -6.09 -17.51
C THR A 42 -0.78 -6.53 -16.36
N GLY A 43 -1.84 -7.29 -16.65
CA GLY A 43 -2.70 -7.87 -15.62
C GLY A 43 -1.95 -8.84 -14.71
N ASP A 44 -1.12 -9.72 -15.29
CA ASP A 44 -0.37 -10.73 -14.52
C ASP A 44 0.65 -10.06 -13.59
N LEU A 45 1.40 -9.09 -14.13
CA LEU A 45 2.33 -8.27 -13.35
C LEU A 45 1.61 -7.55 -12.21
N THR A 46 0.45 -6.92 -12.49
CA THR A 46 -0.32 -6.18 -11.49
C THR A 46 -0.77 -7.07 -10.33
N ILE A 47 -1.28 -8.27 -10.63
CA ILE A 47 -1.73 -9.22 -9.61
C ILE A 47 -0.54 -9.76 -8.80
N ARG A 48 0.55 -10.14 -9.45
CA ARG A 48 1.75 -10.64 -8.76
C ARG A 48 2.33 -9.58 -7.84
N LEU A 49 2.42 -8.34 -8.32
CA LEU A 49 2.91 -7.21 -7.53
C LEU A 49 2.01 -6.93 -6.32
N TYR A 50 0.68 -6.94 -6.51
CA TYR A 50 -0.27 -6.77 -5.41
C TYR A 50 -0.13 -7.89 -4.36
N ARG A 51 -0.07 -9.16 -4.79
CA ARG A 51 0.04 -10.31 -3.86
C ARG A 51 1.35 -10.31 -3.09
N PHE A 52 2.46 -10.10 -3.78
CA PHE A 52 3.79 -10.04 -3.17
C PHE A 52 3.84 -8.93 -2.11
N SER A 53 3.37 -7.75 -2.48
CA SER A 53 3.34 -6.62 -1.57
C SER A 53 2.35 -6.77 -0.42
N ALA A 54 1.24 -7.49 -0.58
CA ALA A 54 0.32 -7.77 0.51
C ALA A 54 0.99 -8.63 1.60
N MET A 55 1.85 -9.57 1.22
CA MET A 55 2.64 -10.34 2.19
C MET A 55 3.62 -9.44 2.96
N LEU A 56 4.31 -8.54 2.26
CA LEU A 56 5.18 -7.55 2.89
C LEU A 56 4.41 -6.60 3.81
N ALA A 57 3.19 -6.19 3.44
CA ALA A 57 2.34 -5.35 4.28
C ALA A 57 2.05 -6.02 5.62
N VAL A 58 1.70 -7.32 5.62
CA VAL A 58 1.42 -8.08 6.84
C VAL A 58 2.65 -8.14 7.74
N ILE A 59 3.82 -8.48 7.18
CA ILE A 59 5.08 -8.53 7.94
C ILE A 59 5.45 -7.13 8.47
N GLY A 60 5.28 -6.09 7.65
CA GLY A 60 5.51 -4.70 8.01
C GLY A 60 4.64 -4.22 9.17
N VAL A 61 3.36 -4.58 9.18
CA VAL A 61 2.43 -4.23 10.27
C VAL A 61 2.80 -4.97 11.56
N ILE A 62 3.06 -6.29 11.50
CA ILE A 62 3.42 -7.09 12.68
C ILE A 62 4.72 -6.57 13.30
N THR A 63 5.75 -6.37 12.48
CA THR A 63 7.03 -5.83 12.94
C THR A 63 6.88 -4.39 13.45
N GLY A 64 6.03 -3.58 12.83
CA GLY A 64 5.76 -2.21 13.27
C GLY A 64 5.09 -2.14 14.64
N LEU A 65 4.10 -3.00 14.90
CA LEU A 65 3.44 -3.12 16.21
C LEU A 65 4.39 -3.64 17.28
N TYR A 66 5.21 -4.63 16.94
CA TYR A 66 6.24 -5.13 17.85
C TYR A 66 7.23 -4.03 18.23
N LEU A 67 7.71 -3.25 17.26
CA LEU A 67 8.63 -2.13 17.53
C LEU A 67 7.94 -1.02 18.34
N ALA A 68 6.68 -0.69 18.05
CA ALA A 68 5.89 0.27 18.83
C ALA A 68 5.83 -0.07 20.33
N TRP A 69 5.65 -1.35 20.63
CA TRP A 69 5.65 -1.87 21.99
C TRP A 69 7.07 -1.94 22.58
N ALA A 70 8.00 -2.60 21.91
CA ALA A 70 9.31 -2.95 22.46
C ALA A 70 10.29 -1.76 22.59
N LEU A 71 10.23 -0.77 21.69
CA LEU A 71 11.12 0.39 21.72
C LEU A 71 10.51 1.62 22.38
N TRP A 72 9.20 1.81 22.22
CA TRP A 72 8.54 3.06 22.57
C TRP A 72 7.39 2.90 23.56
N GLY A 73 7.09 1.67 24.03
CA GLY A 73 6.06 1.43 25.03
C GLY A 73 4.68 1.97 24.65
N PHE A 74 4.36 2.02 23.34
CA PHE A 74 3.18 2.70 22.80
C PHE A 74 3.07 4.20 23.17
N ALA A 75 4.16 4.95 23.08
CA ALA A 75 4.14 6.41 23.19
C ALA A 75 3.06 7.04 22.29
N PRO A 76 2.48 8.21 22.64
CA PRO A 76 1.31 8.79 21.94
C PRO A 76 1.45 8.89 20.41
N TRP A 77 2.64 9.27 19.90
CA TRP A 77 2.90 9.35 18.46
C TRP A 77 2.78 7.99 17.75
N THR A 78 3.03 6.88 18.44
CA THR A 78 2.91 5.54 17.87
C THR A 78 1.45 5.19 17.60
N HIS A 79 0.51 5.64 18.44
CA HIS A 79 -0.92 5.48 18.19
C HIS A 79 -1.38 6.27 16.97
N ILE A 80 -0.90 7.51 16.81
CA ILE A 80 -1.15 8.32 15.60
C ILE A 80 -0.63 7.60 14.36
N LYS A 81 0.61 7.11 14.41
CA LYS A 81 1.21 6.36 13.30
C LYS A 81 0.41 5.09 12.99
N ILE A 82 0.01 4.32 14.01
CA ILE A 82 -0.79 3.10 13.83
C ILE A 82 -2.12 3.43 13.17
N ALA A 83 -2.83 4.47 13.62
CA ALA A 83 -4.09 4.90 13.01
C ALA A 83 -3.92 5.25 11.52
N LEU A 84 -2.86 6.01 11.16
CA LEU A 84 -2.56 6.34 9.77
C LEU A 84 -2.22 5.09 8.93
N VAL A 85 -1.44 4.16 9.49
CA VAL A 85 -1.11 2.89 8.82
C VAL A 85 -2.36 2.02 8.64
N THR A 86 -3.31 2.04 9.59
CA THR A 86 -4.61 1.37 9.44
C THR A 86 -5.42 1.95 8.30
N VAL A 87 -5.48 3.27 8.16
CA VAL A 87 -6.15 3.93 7.02
C VAL A 87 -5.47 3.54 5.70
N LEU A 88 -4.13 3.52 5.66
CA LEU A 88 -3.38 3.05 4.49
C LEU A 88 -3.67 1.58 4.17
N ALA A 89 -3.78 0.71 5.17
CA ALA A 89 -4.12 -0.69 4.99
C ALA A 89 -5.53 -0.87 4.43
N VAL A 90 -6.53 -0.14 4.93
CA VAL A 90 -7.89 -0.13 4.38
C VAL A 90 -7.90 0.34 2.92
N HIS A 91 -7.15 1.41 2.63
CA HIS A 91 -6.99 1.90 1.27
C HIS A 91 -6.34 0.83 0.36
N TYR A 92 -5.31 0.14 0.83
CA TYR A 92 -4.66 -0.93 0.08
C TYR A 92 -5.56 -2.14 -0.17
N VAL A 93 -6.40 -2.52 0.79
CA VAL A 93 -7.44 -3.56 0.61
C VAL A 93 -8.47 -3.12 -0.43
N TRP A 94 -8.82 -1.83 -0.49
CA TRP A 94 -9.66 -1.28 -1.55
C TRP A 94 -9.00 -1.44 -2.93
N THR A 95 -7.69 -1.22 -3.04
CA THR A 95 -6.93 -1.52 -4.26
C THR A 95 -7.07 -2.99 -4.66
N GLY A 96 -7.05 -3.91 -3.69
CA GLY A 96 -7.33 -5.32 -3.92
C GLY A 96 -8.70 -5.59 -4.54
N ARG A 97 -9.74 -4.85 -4.09
CA ARG A 97 -11.08 -4.93 -4.70
C ARG A 97 -11.10 -4.42 -6.14
N LEU A 98 -10.30 -3.41 -6.48
CA LEU A 98 -10.14 -2.94 -7.85
C LEU A 98 -9.43 -4.00 -8.72
N VAL A 99 -8.35 -4.58 -8.22
CA VAL A 99 -7.59 -5.65 -8.92
C VAL A 99 -8.47 -6.88 -9.16
N LEU A 100 -9.26 -7.29 -8.18
CA LEU A 100 -10.16 -8.44 -8.32
C LEU A 100 -11.28 -8.21 -9.35
N ARG A 101 -11.77 -6.97 -9.47
CA ARG A 101 -12.74 -6.57 -10.52
C ARG A 101 -12.08 -6.54 -11.89
N ALA A 102 -10.90 -5.93 -12.01
CA ALA A 102 -10.12 -5.91 -13.25
C ALA A 102 -9.81 -7.33 -13.75
N ARG A 103 -9.57 -8.29 -12.83
CA ARG A 103 -9.38 -9.71 -13.17
C ARG A 103 -10.59 -10.33 -13.86
N ARG A 104 -11.80 -9.83 -13.62
CA ARG A 104 -13.03 -10.24 -14.30
C ARG A 104 -13.31 -9.46 -15.59
N GLY A 105 -12.39 -8.62 -16.03
CA GLY A 105 -12.58 -7.72 -17.18
C GLY A 105 -13.46 -6.50 -16.86
N GLU A 106 -13.77 -6.26 -15.58
CA GLU A 106 -14.63 -5.14 -15.19
C GLU A 106 -13.80 -3.90 -14.80
N PHE A 107 -13.74 -2.92 -15.71
CA PHE A 107 -13.04 -1.64 -15.48
C PHE A 107 -14.02 -0.47 -15.36
N ARG A 108 -14.67 -0.35 -14.21
CA ARG A 108 -15.68 0.69 -13.94
C ARG A 108 -15.08 2.07 -13.74
N GLU A 109 -13.84 2.13 -13.23
CA GLU A 109 -13.30 3.41 -12.76
C GLU A 109 -12.59 4.15 -13.88
N GLY A 110 -12.73 5.47 -13.89
CA GLY A 110 -12.03 6.35 -14.83
C GLY A 110 -10.55 6.51 -14.49
N ASP A 111 -9.75 6.90 -15.49
CA ASP A 111 -8.32 7.16 -15.33
C ASP A 111 -8.06 8.26 -14.28
N LEU A 112 -8.90 9.30 -14.25
CA LEU A 112 -8.80 10.38 -13.28
C LEU A 112 -9.04 9.88 -11.85
N PHE A 113 -10.04 9.03 -11.63
CA PHE A 113 -10.32 8.43 -10.33
C PHE A 113 -9.10 7.65 -9.81
N LEU A 114 -8.50 6.81 -10.65
CA LEU A 114 -7.35 5.99 -10.25
C LEU A 114 -6.10 6.85 -9.95
N ARG A 115 -5.93 8.00 -10.62
CA ARG A 115 -4.87 8.97 -10.31
C ARG A 115 -5.09 9.66 -8.97
N ILE A 116 -6.29 10.18 -8.74
CA ILE A 116 -6.65 10.83 -7.46
C ILE A 116 -6.54 9.81 -6.31
N PHE A 117 -7.02 8.59 -6.52
CA PHE A 117 -6.91 7.50 -5.56
C PHE A 117 -5.45 7.23 -5.18
N ASN A 118 -4.53 7.24 -6.15
CA ASN A 118 -3.10 7.14 -5.89
C ASN A 118 -2.53 8.36 -5.13
N GLU A 119 -2.97 9.57 -5.45
CA GLU A 119 -2.51 10.78 -4.74
C GLU A 119 -2.91 10.77 -3.27
N VAL A 120 -4.11 10.26 -2.94
CA VAL A 120 -4.53 10.05 -1.53
C VAL A 120 -3.52 9.15 -0.79
N SER A 121 -3.04 8.09 -1.42
CA SER A 121 -1.98 7.25 -0.84
C SER A 121 -0.70 8.02 -0.58
N VAL A 122 -0.31 8.94 -1.47
CA VAL A 122 0.91 9.75 -1.30
C VAL A 122 0.79 10.64 -0.06
N PHE A 123 -0.34 11.34 0.10
CA PHE A 123 -0.59 12.16 1.29
C PHE A 123 -0.60 11.33 2.58
N LEU A 124 -1.18 10.14 2.56
CA LEU A 124 -1.16 9.22 3.70
C LEU A 124 0.27 8.81 4.08
N VAL A 125 1.10 8.45 3.09
CA VAL A 125 2.50 8.07 3.33
C VAL A 125 3.30 9.26 3.86
N ILE A 126 3.08 10.47 3.35
CA ILE A 126 3.71 11.70 3.88
C ILE A 126 3.34 11.90 5.35
N ALA A 127 2.06 11.75 5.72
CA ALA A 127 1.61 11.87 7.10
C ALA A 127 2.24 10.82 8.03
N ILE A 128 2.38 9.56 7.55
CA ILE A 128 3.05 8.48 8.29
C ILE A 128 4.53 8.81 8.51
N LEU A 129 5.21 9.32 7.48
CA LEU A 129 6.61 9.74 7.55
C LEU A 129 6.78 10.92 8.52
N TRP A 130 5.90 11.90 8.46
CA TRP A 130 5.89 13.01 9.41
C TRP A 130 5.76 12.50 10.85
N ALA A 131 4.81 11.59 11.12
CA ALA A 131 4.61 11.05 12.46
C ALA A 131 5.84 10.31 13.01
N VAL A 132 6.58 9.56 12.19
CA VAL A 132 7.78 8.83 12.66
C VAL A 132 9.02 9.71 12.79
N VAL A 133 9.14 10.77 11.98
CA VAL A 133 10.29 11.69 12.00
C VAL A 133 10.16 12.69 13.15
N PHE A 134 9.00 13.35 13.25
CA PHE A 134 8.77 14.41 14.23
C PHE A 134 8.33 13.87 15.59
N LYS A 135 7.79 12.64 15.64
CA LYS A 135 7.30 11.97 16.85
C LYS A 135 6.50 12.94 17.74
N PRO A 136 5.38 13.48 17.24
CA PRO A 136 4.64 14.52 17.95
C PRO A 136 4.13 13.98 19.30
N PHE A 137 4.14 14.81 20.34
CA PHE A 137 3.68 14.42 21.68
C PHE A 137 4.55 13.33 22.36
N THR A 138 5.83 13.23 21.97
CA THR A 138 6.87 12.59 22.79
C THR A 138 7.23 13.39 24.02
#